data_AF-A0AAQ0KK98-F1
#
_entry.id   AF-A0AAQ0KK98-F1
#
_cell.length_a   1.000
_cell.length_b   1.000
_cell.length_c   1.000
_cell.angle_alpha   90.00
_cell.angle_beta   90.00
_cell.angle_gamma   90.00
#
_symmetry.space_group_name_H-M   'P 1'
#
loop_
_entity.id
_entity.type
_entity.pdbx_description
1 polymer ?
#
loop_
_entity_poly.entity_id
_entity_poly.type
_entity_poly.pdbx_seq_one_letter_code
_entity_poly.pdbx_strand_id
1 'polypeptide(L)'
;MSPGKVKIINRVLADLLAFLKDQPQGKYLEELDDKSLPQVSDALLVMVQFKTALSSFASRHRRSDVYGSSAYWVTEEHLQAEAEEYSEDEDEDYSDEADT
;
A
#
# COMPACT_ATOMS: atom_id res chain seq x y z
N MET A 1 26.69 11.88 -7.93
CA MET A 1 26.58 10.60 -7.18
C MET A 1 27.64 9.63 -7.71
N SER A 2 27.64 8.32 -7.41
CA SER A 2 28.49 7.34 -8.14
C SER A 2 27.63 6.23 -8.74
N PRO A 3 28.04 5.59 -9.85
CA PRO A 3 27.20 4.59 -10.54
C PRO A 3 26.82 3.41 -9.65
N GLY A 4 27.75 2.97 -8.79
CA GLY A 4 27.48 1.89 -7.83
C GLY A 4 26.38 2.23 -6.83
N LYS A 5 26.30 3.50 -6.38
CA LYS A 5 25.23 3.96 -5.47
C LYS A 5 23.88 3.98 -6.17
N VAL A 6 23.84 4.42 -7.44
CA VAL A 6 22.62 4.41 -8.27
C VAL A 6 22.08 2.98 -8.38
N LYS A 7 22.95 2.01 -8.72
CA LYS A 7 22.54 0.59 -8.80
C LYS A 7 21.98 0.04 -7.50
N ILE A 8 22.59 0.37 -6.36
CA ILE A 8 22.09 -0.08 -5.05
C ILE A 8 20.72 0.52 -4.76
N ILE A 9 20.52 1.80 -5.04
CA ILE A 9 19.24 2.48 -4.84
C ILE A 9 18.18 1.89 -5.77
N ASN A 10 18.46 1.79 -7.08
CA ASN A 10 17.52 1.26 -8.06
C ASN A 10 17.10 -0.18 -7.75
N ARG A 11 17.99 -1.02 -7.19
CA ARG A 11 17.60 -2.36 -6.71
C ARG A 11 16.46 -2.30 -5.68
N VAL A 12 16.54 -1.37 -4.73
CA VAL A 12 15.47 -1.18 -3.73
C VAL A 12 14.23 -0.56 -4.37
N LEU A 13 14.40 0.43 -5.26
CA LEU A 13 13.28 1.07 -5.94
C LEU A 13 12.50 0.08 -6.83
N ALA A 14 13.18 -0.84 -7.50
CA ALA A 14 12.56 -1.88 -8.33
C ALA A 14 11.62 -2.78 -7.52
N ASP A 15 12.04 -3.24 -6.34
CA ASP A 15 11.20 -4.04 -5.45
C ASP A 15 9.96 -3.25 -4.99
N LEU A 16 10.17 -1.96 -4.67
CA LEU A 16 9.08 -1.07 -4.26
C LEU A 16 8.11 -0.76 -5.41
N LEU A 17 8.60 -0.63 -6.65
CA LEU A 17 7.75 -0.46 -7.83
C LEU A 17 6.87 -1.68 -8.06
N ALA A 18 7.44 -2.88 -7.97
CA ALA A 18 6.69 -4.12 -8.09
C ALA A 18 5.60 -4.22 -7.02
N PHE A 19 5.91 -3.82 -5.78
CA PHE A 19 4.95 -3.80 -4.68
C PHE A 19 3.84 -2.75 -4.86
N LEU A 20 4.17 -1.55 -5.35
CA LEU A 20 3.24 -0.44 -5.49
C LEU A 20 2.53 -0.39 -6.86
N LYS A 21 2.75 -1.37 -7.74
CA LYS A 21 2.25 -1.35 -9.12
C LYS A 21 0.73 -1.15 -9.23
N ASP A 22 -0.03 -1.76 -8.30
CA ASP A 22 -1.50 -1.71 -8.28
C ASP A 22 -2.03 -0.53 -7.44
N GLN A 23 -1.13 0.26 -6.86
CA GLN A 23 -1.49 1.39 -6.02
C GLN A 23 -1.64 2.67 -6.87
N PRO A 24 -2.59 3.57 -6.55
CA PRO A 24 -2.82 4.80 -7.32
C PRO A 24 -1.59 5.71 -7.49
N GLN A 25 -0.61 5.61 -6.58
CA GLN A 25 0.62 6.39 -6.61
C GLN A 25 1.75 5.70 -7.38
N GLY A 26 1.67 4.38 -7.59
CA GLY A 26 2.70 3.60 -8.26
C GLY A 26 2.98 4.08 -9.68
N LYS A 27 1.96 4.56 -10.39
CA LYS A 27 2.07 5.12 -11.76
C LYS A 27 2.98 6.35 -11.91
N TYR A 28 3.38 6.99 -10.80
CA TYR A 28 4.24 8.17 -10.81
C TYR A 28 5.64 7.89 -10.25
N LEU A 29 5.90 6.65 -9.85
CA LEU A 29 7.19 6.25 -9.32
C LEU A 29 8.03 5.67 -10.45
N GLU A 30 9.30 6.07 -10.46
CA GLU A 30 10.27 5.63 -11.46
C GLU A 30 11.63 5.41 -10.79
N GLU A 31 12.43 4.52 -11.36
CA GLU A 31 13.83 4.37 -10.95
C GLU A 31 14.65 5.63 -11.28
N LEU A 32 15.83 5.76 -10.67
CA LEU A 32 16.75 6.82 -11.05
C LEU A 32 17.25 6.60 -12.48
N ASP A 33 17.31 7.67 -13.28
CA ASP A 33 17.96 7.65 -14.58
C ASP A 33 19.41 7.16 -14.42
N ASP A 34 19.76 6.13 -15.20
CA ASP A 34 21.08 5.52 -15.21
C ASP A 34 21.91 5.92 -16.45
N LYS A 35 21.28 6.59 -17.44
CA LYS A 35 21.94 7.07 -18.66
C LYS A 35 22.77 8.32 -18.40
N SER A 36 22.28 9.19 -17.52
CA SER A 36 23.02 10.32 -16.98
C SER A 36 23.19 10.12 -15.48
N LEU A 37 24.37 10.45 -14.95
CA LEU A 37 24.66 10.19 -13.55
C LEU A 37 23.86 11.19 -12.69
N PRO A 38 22.82 10.73 -11.94
CA PRO A 38 21.87 11.64 -11.34
C PRO A 38 22.54 12.49 -10.27
N GLN A 39 22.06 13.73 -10.12
CA GLN A 39 22.48 14.57 -9.02
C GLN A 39 21.90 14.03 -7.72
N VAL A 40 22.51 14.41 -6.59
CA VAL A 40 22.04 13.99 -5.27
C VAL A 40 20.62 14.52 -5.02
N SER A 41 20.30 15.72 -5.52
CA SER A 41 18.96 16.30 -5.46
C SER A 41 17.91 15.44 -6.16
N ASP A 42 18.22 14.93 -7.35
CA ASP A 42 17.30 14.11 -8.14
C ASP A 42 17.03 12.79 -7.42
N ALA A 43 18.09 12.17 -6.89
CA ALA A 43 17.96 10.96 -6.10
C ALA A 43 17.14 11.16 -4.82
N LEU A 44 17.35 12.26 -4.11
CA LEU A 44 16.57 12.60 -2.93
C LEU A 44 15.10 12.84 -3.28
N LEU A 45 14.82 13.52 -4.40
CA LEU A 45 13.46 13.78 -4.86
C LEU A 45 12.72 12.46 -5.11
N VAL A 46 13.33 11.53 -5.85
CA VAL A 46 12.75 10.20 -6.09
C VAL A 46 12.55 9.44 -4.77
N MET A 47 13.53 9.45 -3.86
CA MET A 47 13.37 8.80 -2.55
C MET A 47 12.21 9.39 -1.73
N VAL A 48 11.97 10.71 -1.80
CA VAL A 48 10.83 11.35 -1.15
C VAL A 48 9.49 10.94 -1.79
N GLN A 49 9.44 10.79 -3.12
CA GLN A 49 8.25 10.29 -3.81
C GLN A 49 7.90 8.87 -3.34
N PHE A 50 8.87 7.96 -3.31
CA PHE A 50 8.66 6.60 -2.80
C PHE A 50 8.24 6.60 -1.32
N LYS A 51 8.89 7.40 -0.48
CA LYS A 51 8.49 7.54 0.94
C LYS A 51 7.05 8.01 1.06
N THR A 52 6.62 8.96 0.24
CA THR A 52 5.26 9.50 0.25
C THR A 52 4.24 8.44 -0.17
N ALA A 53 4.54 7.69 -1.22
CA ALA A 53 3.70 6.57 -1.67
C ALA A 53 3.57 5.49 -0.59
N LEU A 54 4.67 5.10 0.05
CA LEU A 54 4.65 4.14 1.17
C LEU A 54 3.87 4.66 2.37
N SER A 55 4.03 5.95 2.71
CA SER A 55 3.28 6.57 3.81
C SER A 55 1.78 6.57 3.54
N SER A 56 1.39 6.83 2.29
CA SER A 56 -0.01 6.83 1.87
C SER A 56 -0.59 5.42 1.74
N PHE A 57 0.22 4.43 1.35
CA PHE A 57 -0.16 3.03 1.44
C PHE A 57 -0.43 2.65 2.90
N ALA A 58 0.49 2.99 3.80
CA ALA A 58 0.36 2.71 5.23
C ALA A 58 -0.85 3.39 5.85
N SER A 59 -1.14 4.65 5.51
CA SER A 59 -2.31 5.35 6.06
C SER A 59 -3.65 4.75 5.62
N ARG A 60 -3.68 4.05 4.48
CA ARG A 60 -4.90 3.40 3.96
C ARG A 60 -5.11 2.01 4.56
N HIS A 61 -4.02 1.29 4.77
CA HIS A 61 -4.05 -0.13 5.14
C HIS A 61 -3.64 -0.38 6.60
N ARG A 62 -3.29 0.64 7.38
CA ARG A 62 -2.98 0.46 8.81
C ARG A 62 -4.10 1.05 9.64
N ARG A 63 -4.72 0.21 10.46
CA ARG A 63 -5.72 0.64 11.45
C ARG A 63 -5.14 0.51 12.85
N SER A 64 -5.70 1.29 13.76
CA SER A 64 -5.50 1.11 15.19
C SER A 64 -6.75 0.50 15.80
N ASP A 65 -6.60 -0.24 16.89
CA ASP A 65 -7.74 -0.58 17.73
C ASP A 65 -8.41 0.69 18.30
N VAL A 66 -9.60 0.52 18.88
CA VAL A 66 -10.42 1.61 19.44
C VAL A 66 -9.68 2.39 20.55
N TYR A 67 -8.71 1.76 21.21
CA TYR A 67 -7.95 2.34 22.32
C TYR A 67 -6.58 2.89 21.90
N GLY A 68 -6.19 2.76 20.62
CA GLY A 68 -4.89 3.14 20.09
C GLY A 68 -3.71 2.29 20.59
N SER A 69 -3.96 1.17 21.27
CA SER A 69 -2.93 0.34 21.92
C SER A 69 -2.20 -0.59 20.95
N SER A 70 -2.87 -1.02 19.89
CA SER A 70 -2.32 -1.89 18.86
C SER A 70 -2.67 -1.36 17.47
N ALA A 71 -1.73 -1.54 16.54
CA ALA A 71 -1.93 -1.20 15.14
C ALA A 71 -1.69 -2.43 14.28
N TYR A 72 -2.65 -2.73 13.41
CA TYR A 72 -2.65 -3.90 12.54
C TYR A 72 -2.84 -3.49 11.08
N TRP A 73 -2.42 -4.38 10.19
CA TRP A 73 -2.55 -4.19 8.75
C TRP A 73 -3.88 -4.78 8.29
N VAL A 74 -4.66 -3.96 7.60
CA VAL A 74 -5.94 -4.27 7.01
C VAL A 74 -5.74 -4.21 5.51
N THR A 75 -5.64 -5.37 4.87
CA THR A 75 -5.57 -5.49 3.42
C THR A 75 -6.99 -5.39 2.84
N GLU A 76 -7.13 -4.93 1.59
CA GLU A 76 -8.43 -4.90 0.93
C GLU A 76 -9.07 -6.30 0.84
N GLU A 77 -8.28 -7.36 0.65
CA GLU A 77 -8.76 -8.75 0.75
C GLU A 77 -9.38 -9.06 2.12
N HIS A 78 -8.85 -8.50 3.22
CA HIS A 78 -9.37 -8.75 4.56
C HIS A 78 -10.70 -8.01 4.79
N LEU A 79 -10.79 -6.76 4.35
CA LEU A 79 -12.04 -5.98 4.45
C LEU A 79 -13.14 -6.54 3.55
N GLN A 80 -12.78 -7.05 2.37
CA GLN A 80 -13.74 -7.65 1.47
C GLN A 80 -14.24 -8.99 2.00
N ALA A 81 -13.35 -9.82 2.56
CA ALA A 81 -13.75 -11.05 3.24
C ALA A 81 -14.67 -10.76 4.44
N GLU A 82 -14.34 -9.76 5.28
CA GLU A 82 -15.22 -9.34 6.38
C GLU A 82 -16.57 -8.84 5.85
N ALA A 83 -16.60 -8.00 4.82
CA ALA A 83 -17.84 -7.46 4.26
C ALA A 83 -18.73 -8.55 3.62
N GLU A 84 -18.12 -9.57 3.00
CA GLU A 84 -18.84 -10.72 2.43
C GLU A 84 -19.41 -11.62 3.55
N GLU A 85 -18.64 -11.90 4.61
CA GLU A 85 -19.08 -12.65 5.80
C GLU A 85 -20.28 -11.98 6.49
N TYR A 86 -20.23 -10.67 6.73
CA TYR A 86 -21.35 -9.92 7.30
C TYR A 86 -22.59 -9.82 6.39
N SER A 87 -22.42 -9.96 5.06
CA SER A 87 -23.56 -9.95 4.12
C SER A 87 -24.29 -11.29 4.06
N GLU A 88 -23.58 -12.40 4.28
CA GLU A 88 -24.18 -13.74 4.35
C GLU A 88 -24.98 -13.92 5.66
N ASP A 89 -24.56 -13.28 6.75
CA ASP A 89 -25.26 -13.31 8.04
C ASP A 89 -26.59 -12.51 8.05
N GLU A 90 -26.74 -11.47 7.20
CA GLU A 90 -28.00 -10.69 7.10
C GLU A 90 -29.09 -11.41 6.27
N ASP A 91 -28.73 -12.38 5.43
CA ASP A 91 -29.67 -13.15 4.60
C ASP A 91 -30.32 -14.35 5.35
N GLU A 92 -29.85 -14.69 6.56
CA GLU A 92 -30.40 -15.78 7.38
C GLU A 92 -31.49 -15.38 8.41
N ASP A 93 -31.85 -14.09 8.53
CA ASP A 93 -32.83 -13.60 9.54
C ASP A 93 -34.20 -13.18 8.97
N TYR A 94 -34.82 -13.98 8.10
CA TYR A 94 -36.25 -13.88 7.79
C TYR A 94 -36.85 -15.23 7.34
N SER A 95 -36.92 -16.23 8.22
CA SER A 95 -37.86 -17.35 8.03
C SER A 95 -38.30 -18.06 9.33
N ASP A 96 -38.77 -17.33 10.33
CA ASP A 96 -39.62 -17.85 11.41
C ASP A 96 -40.24 -16.61 12.08
N GLU A 97 -41.54 -16.37 12.22
CA GLU A 97 -42.71 -17.23 12.25
C GLU A 97 -43.88 -16.40 11.69
N ALA A 98 -44.59 -16.92 10.69
CA ALA A 98 -45.90 -16.41 10.28
C ALA A 98 -46.92 -17.55 10.34
N ASP A 99 -47.10 -18.14 11.53
CA ASP A 99 -48.32 -18.91 11.83
C ASP A 99 -48.45 -19.13 13.35
N THR A 100 -49.29 -18.33 14.03
CA THR A 100 -50.37 -18.78 14.95
C THR A 100 -51.06 -17.63 15.68
#